data_AF-A0A1I5X105-F1
#
_entry.id   AF-A0A1I5X105-F1
#
_cell.length_a   1.000
_cell.length_b   1.000
_cell.length_c   1.000
_cell.angle_alpha   90.00
_cell.angle_beta   90.00
_cell.angle_gamma   90.00
#
_symmetry.space_group_name_H-M   'P 1'
#
loop_
_entity.id
_entity.type
_entity.pdbx_description
1 polymer ?
#
loop_
_entity_poly.entity_id
_entity_poly.type
_entity_poly.pdbx_seq_one_letter_code
_entity_poly.pdbx_strand_id
1 'polypeptide(L)' 'MILTESAAHPELLRVTRDAHDRLARGGGVPRADLSWMLREAARKNVYPALHARYGAAAFDRMVVTLGREIDRQAPVHPR' A
#
# COMPACT_ATOMS: atom_id res chain seq x y z
N MET A 1 2.85 -3.65 -9.84
CA MET A 1 2.60 -2.72 -8.71
C MET A 1 1.35 -3.17 -7.96
N ILE A 2 1.17 -2.81 -6.67
CA ILE A 2 -0.02 -3.19 -5.87
C ILE A 2 -1.33 -2.92 -6.65
N LEU A 3 -1.40 -1.81 -7.39
CA LEU A 3 -2.54 -1.46 -8.24
C LEU A 3 -2.88 -2.54 -9.27
N THR A 4 -1.86 -3.02 -10.00
CA THR A 4 -1.99 -4.05 -11.04
C THR A 4 -2.43 -5.39 -10.46
N GLU A 5 -1.83 -5.79 -9.35
CA GLU A 5 -2.11 -7.10 -8.73
C GLU A 5 -3.44 -7.08 -7.94
N SER A 6 -4.01 -5.91 -7.68
CA SER A 6 -5.32 -5.75 -7.04
C SER A 6 -6.49 -5.91 -8.02
N ALA A 7 -6.25 -6.14 -9.32
CA ALA A 7 -7.29 -6.17 -10.34
C ALA A 7 -8.41 -7.21 -10.05
N ALA A 8 -8.07 -8.32 -9.39
CA ALA A 8 -9.03 -9.35 -8.97
C ALA A 8 -9.82 -9.00 -7.69
N HIS A 9 -9.54 -7.84 -7.07
CA HIS A 9 -10.09 -7.42 -5.78
C HIS A 9 -10.64 -5.99 -5.89
N PRO A 10 -11.92 -5.80 -6.29
CA PRO A 10 -12.46 -4.51 -6.68
C PRO A 10 -12.33 -3.41 -5.62
N GLU A 11 -12.52 -3.73 -4.35
CA GLU A 11 -12.40 -2.78 -3.25
C GLU A 11 -10.94 -2.36 -3.02
N LEU A 12 -10.01 -3.32 -3.02
CA LEU A 12 -8.59 -3.06 -2.90
C LEU A 12 -8.06 -2.26 -4.10
N LEU A 13 -8.53 -2.57 -5.31
CA LEU A 13 -8.23 -1.81 -6.53
C LEU A 13 -8.69 -0.36 -6.39
N ARG A 14 -9.93 -0.13 -5.92
CA ARG A 14 -10.49 1.21 -5.74
C ARG A 14 -9.65 2.06 -4.79
N VAL A 15 -9.32 1.53 -3.61
CA VAL A 15 -8.52 2.26 -2.61
C VAL A 15 -7.09 2.49 -3.10
N THR A 16 -6.48 1.48 -3.73
CA THR A 16 -5.13 1.62 -4.28
C THR A 16 -5.07 2.65 -5.41
N ARG A 17 -6.12 2.73 -6.23
CA ARG A 17 -6.26 3.72 -7.30
C ARG A 17 -6.43 5.12 -6.73
N ASP A 18 -7.33 5.32 -5.77
CA ASP A 18 -7.53 6.62 -5.13
C ASP A 18 -6.23 7.11 -4.43
N ALA A 19 -5.53 6.21 -3.73
CA ALA A 19 -4.24 6.51 -3.13
C ALA A 19 -3.20 6.92 -4.18
N HIS A 20 -3.11 6.18 -5.30
CA HIS A 20 -2.21 6.53 -6.40
C HIS A 20 -2.54 7.89 -7.00
N ASP A 21 -3.82 8.17 -7.28
CA ASP A 21 -4.26 9.42 -7.89
C ASP A 21 -4.02 10.63 -6.96
N ARG A 22 -4.19 10.47 -5.64
CA ARG A 22 -3.83 11.49 -4.65
C ARG A 22 -2.33 11.77 -4.64
N LEU A 23 -1.51 10.73 -4.60
CA LEU A 23 -0.05 10.87 -4.65
C LEU A 23 0.43 11.50 -5.95
N ALA A 24 -0.15 11.13 -7.09
CA ALA A 24 0.17 11.71 -8.41
C ALA A 24 -0.16 13.21 -8.47
N ARG A 25 -1.17 13.65 -7.71
CA ARG A 25 -1.52 15.06 -7.53
C ARG A 25 -0.70 15.78 -6.44
N GLY A 26 0.30 15.11 -5.84
CA GLY A 26 1.09 15.64 -4.72
C GLY A 26 0.34 15.71 -3.39
N GLY A 27 -0.84 15.10 -3.31
CA GLY A 27 -1.64 15.02 -2.08
C GLY A 27 -1.20 13.88 -1.17
N GLY A 28 -1.53 14.00 0.12
CA GLY A 28 -1.33 12.93 1.10
C GLY A 28 -2.40 11.84 1.01
N VAL A 29 -2.01 10.61 1.35
CA VAL A 29 -2.95 9.50 1.56
C VAL A 29 -3.17 9.32 3.06
N PRO A 30 -4.43 9.26 3.53
CA PRO A 30 -4.70 9.03 4.95
C PRO A 30 -4.04 7.74 5.47
N ARG A 31 -3.45 7.81 6.67
CA ARG A 31 -2.82 6.67 7.36
C ARG A 31 -3.74 5.44 7.41
N ALA A 32 -5.03 5.65 7.65
CA ALA A 32 -6.02 4.59 7.71
C ALA A 32 -6.13 3.81 6.39
N ASP A 33 -6.12 4.52 5.26
CA ASP A 33 -6.20 3.93 3.93
C ASP A 33 -4.93 3.16 3.60
N LEU A 34 -3.74 3.73 3.88
CA LEU A 34 -2.46 3.03 3.70
C LEU A 34 -2.38 1.75 4.54
N SER A 35 -2.80 1.83 5.81
CA SER A 35 -2.79 0.68 6.72
C SER A 35 -3.81 -0.39 6.31
N TRP A 36 -4.98 0.05 5.82
CA TRP A 36 -6.00 -0.85 5.29
C TRP A 36 -5.50 -1.56 4.03
N MET A 37 -4.90 -0.83 3.08
CA MET A 37 -4.36 -1.38 1.84
C MET A 37 -3.33 -2.49 2.09
N LEU A 38 -2.37 -2.28 2.99
CA LEU A 38 -1.35 -3.30 3.30
C LEU A 38 -1.99 -4.57 3.90
N ARG A 39 -2.90 -4.40 4.86
CA ARG A 39 -3.57 -5.55 5.49
C ARG A 39 -4.44 -6.31 4.50
N GLU A 40 -5.18 -5.59 3.67
CA GLU A 40 -6.09 -6.21 2.73
C GLU A 40 -5.34 -6.87 1.56
N ALA A 41 -4.25 -6.28 1.07
CA ALA A 41 -3.35 -6.92 0.10
C ALA A 41 -2.75 -8.23 0.64
N ALA A 42 -2.36 -8.27 1.93
CA ALA A 42 -1.90 -9.50 2.56
C ALA A 42 -3.02 -10.55 2.64
N ARG A 43 -4.22 -10.16 3.11
CA ARG A 43 -5.40 -11.05 3.23
C ARG A 43 -5.86 -11.64 1.90
N LYS A 44 -5.71 -10.89 0.81
CA LYS A 44 -6.12 -11.29 -0.54
C LYS A 44 -5.01 -12.01 -1.32
N ASN A 45 -3.91 -12.41 -0.67
CA ASN A 45 -2.77 -13.08 -1.31
C ASN A 45 -2.12 -12.26 -2.45
N VAL A 46 -2.18 -10.93 -2.39
CA VAL A 46 -1.51 -10.05 -3.36
C VAL A 46 0.00 -10.03 -3.14
N TYR A 47 0.46 -10.24 -1.90
CA TYR A 47 1.89 -10.22 -1.56
C TYR A 47 2.71 -11.33 -2.25
N PRO A 48 2.30 -12.62 -2.21
CA PRO A 48 2.97 -13.65 -3.00
C PRO A 48 2.98 -13.34 -4.50
N ALA A 49 1.89 -12.79 -5.06
CA ALA A 49 1.82 -12.43 -6.48
C ALA A 49 2.82 -11.31 -6.83
N LEU A 50 2.92 -10.28 -5.98
CA LEU A 50 3.92 -9.22 -6.12
C LEU A 50 5.35 -9.76 -6.02
N HIS A 51 5.61 -10.62 -5.03
CA HIS A 51 6.91 -11.23 -4.83
C HIS A 51 7.33 -12.10 -6.03
N ALA A 52 6.43 -12.94 -6.55
CA ALA A 52 6.68 -13.78 -7.70
C ALA A 52 6.93 -12.97 -8.99
N ARG A 53 6.18 -11.88 -9.19
CA ARG A 53 6.23 -11.10 -10.43
C ARG A 53 7.36 -10.07 -10.47
N TYR A 54 7.67 -9.42 -9.35
CA TYR A 54 8.64 -8.31 -9.30
C TYR A 54 9.90 -8.65 -8.50
N GLY A 55 9.94 -9.80 -7.82
CA GLY A 55 11.05 -10.24 -7.00
C GLY A 55 11.04 -9.64 -5.58
N ALA A 56 11.75 -10.32 -4.67
CA ALA A 56 11.84 -9.98 -3.26
C ALA A 56 12.26 -8.52 -3.01
N ALA A 57 13.35 -8.08 -3.64
CA ALA A 57 13.89 -6.74 -3.42
C ALA A 57 12.95 -5.60 -3.86
N ALA A 58 12.11 -5.84 -4.87
CA ALA A 58 11.10 -4.86 -5.30
C ALA A 58 9.91 -4.87 -4.35
N PHE A 59 9.44 -6.05 -3.96
CA PHE A 59 8.38 -6.22 -2.98
C PHE A 59 8.73 -5.57 -1.63
N ASP A 60 9.91 -5.86 -1.09
CA ASP A 60 10.36 -5.32 0.20
C ASP A 60 10.43 -3.80 0.15
N ARG A 61 11.00 -3.22 -0.92
CA ARG A 61 11.03 -1.76 -1.08
C ARG A 61 9.63 -1.16 -1.10
N MET A 62 8.65 -1.79 -1.74
CA MET A 62 7.27 -1.29 -1.76
C MET A 62 6.65 -1.32 -0.36
N VAL A 63 6.73 -2.45 0.35
CA VAL A 63 6.14 -2.61 1.69
C VAL A 63 6.82 -1.70 2.70
N VAL A 64 8.16 -1.62 2.68
CA VAL A 64 8.93 -0.75 3.59
C VAL A 64 8.63 0.72 3.34
N THR A 65 8.51 1.15 2.08
CA THR A 65 8.19 2.55 1.76
C THR A 65 6.81 2.94 2.30
N LEU A 66 5.81 2.06 2.12
CA LEU A 66 4.47 2.29 2.66
C LEU A 66 4.44 2.25 4.19
N GLY A 67 5.17 1.33 4.80
CA GLY A 67 5.33 1.25 6.26
C GLY A 67 5.92 2.53 6.85
N ARG A 68 6.99 3.05 6.25
CA ARG A 68 7.60 4.32 6.67
C ARG A 68 6.64 5.50 6.58
N GLU A 69 5.82 5.58 5.55
CA GLU A 69 4.83 6.65 5.44
C GLU A 69 3.73 6.52 6.50
N ILE A 70 3.29 5.29 6.81
CA ILE A 70 2.34 5.04 7.91
C ILE A 70 2.93 5.46 9.26
N ASP A 71 4.20 5.12 9.51
CA ASP A 71 4.91 5.48 10.73
C ASP A 71 5.12 7.00 10.84
N ARG A 72 5.45 7.66 9.73
CA ARG A 72 5.55 9.13 9.66
C ARG A 72 4.24 9.83 10.03
N GLN A 73 3.10 9.24 9.69
CA GLN A 73 1.78 9.76 10.00
C GLN A 73 1.24 9.28 11.35
N ALA A 74 1.95 8.40 12.06
CA ALA A 74 1.51 7.93 13.36
C ALA A 74 1.54 9.11 14.36
N PRO A 75 0.52 9.23 15.23
CA PRO A 75 0.54 10.25 16.27
C PRO A 75 1.79 10.04 17.13
N VAL A 76 2.64 11.07 17.22
CA VAL A 76 3.76 11.08 18.15
C VAL A 76 3.13 11.16 19.54
N HIS A 77 3.16 10.07 20.30
CA HIS A 77 2.83 10.14 21.72
C HIS A 77 3.85 11.06 22.39
N PRO A 78 3.45 12.21 22.98
CA PRO A 78 4.35 12.97 23.83
C PRO A 78 4.75 12.07 25.01
N ARG A 79 6.05 12.02 25.30
CA ARG A 79 6.56 11.42 26.54
C ARG A 79 6.18 12.27 27.74
#